data_AF-A0A3N7GB55-F1
#
_entry.id   AF-A0A3N7GB55-F1
#
_cell.length_a   1.000
_cell.length_b   1.000
_cell.length_c   1.000
_cell.angle_alpha   90.00
_cell.angle_beta   90.00
_cell.angle_gamma   90.00
#
_symmetry.space_group_name_H-M   'P 1'
#
loop_
_entity.id
_entity.type
_entity.pdbx_description
1 polymer ?
#
loop_
_entity_poly.entity_id
_entity_poly.type
_entity_poly.pdbx_seq_one_letter_code
_entity_poly.pdbx_strand_id
1 'polypeptide(L)'
;MSGAVTLHIGALSLPGLSEAEAARAARAFEAELAALLERHGLPPGTRPADLERIDLGRLPVGAGTPEAMGRELARALLRRLGP
;
A
#
# COMPACT_ATOMS: atom_id res chain seq x y z
N MET A 1 21.49 -11.55 -2.15
CA MET A 1 20.58 -11.82 -3.28
C MET A 1 19.55 -10.71 -3.31
N SER A 2 19.63 -9.78 -4.27
CA SER A 2 18.53 -8.83 -4.50
C SER A 2 17.48 -9.53 -5.33
N GLY A 3 16.42 -10.02 -4.69
CA GLY A 3 15.23 -10.50 -5.39
C GLY A 3 14.40 -9.32 -5.83
N ALA A 4 14.01 -9.27 -7.11
CA ALA A 4 12.98 -8.35 -7.56
C ALA A 4 11.63 -8.83 -7.00
N VAL A 5 10.93 -7.95 -6.29
CA VAL A 5 9.58 -8.21 -5.78
C VAL A 5 8.61 -7.44 -6.66
N THR A 6 7.82 -8.17 -7.45
CA THR A 6 6.71 -7.59 -8.21
C THR A 6 5.42 -7.83 -7.44
N LEU A 7 4.83 -6.75 -6.90
CA LEU A 7 3.53 -6.81 -6.25
C LEU A 7 2.44 -6.43 -7.25
N HIS A 8 1.50 -7.34 -7.49
CA HIS A 8 0.32 -7.07 -8.31
C HIS A 8 -0.90 -6.87 -7.42
N ILE A 9 -1.59 -5.74 -7.60
CA ILE A 9 -2.81 -5.42 -6.85
C ILE A 9 -3.97 -5.57 -7.82
N GLY A 10 -4.69 -6.69 -7.68
CA GLY A 10 -5.81 -7.01 -8.58
C GLY A 10 -6.98 -6.03 -8.47
N ALA A 11 -7.22 -5.46 -7.28
CA ALA A 11 -8.20 -4.41 -7.08
C ALA A 11 -7.91 -3.61 -5.79
N LEU A 12 -8.18 -2.31 -5.82
CA LEU A 12 -8.19 -1.44 -4.65
C LEU A 12 -9.58 -0.82 -4.50
N SER A 13 -10.31 -1.18 -3.43
CA SER A 13 -11.64 -0.65 -3.14
C SER A 13 -11.58 0.42 -2.07
N LEU A 14 -11.97 1.65 -2.43
CA LEU A 14 -11.95 2.82 -1.55
C LEU A 14 -13.38 3.38 -1.41
N PRO A 15 -14.17 2.91 -0.42
CA PRO A 15 -15.55 3.35 -0.26
C PRO A 15 -15.62 4.84 0.10
N GLY A 16 -16.64 5.52 -0.43
CA GLY A 16 -16.85 6.95 -0.21
C GLY A 16 -16.07 7.87 -1.14
N LEU A 17 -15.28 7.33 -2.08
CA LEU A 17 -14.65 8.09 -3.15
C LEU A 17 -15.37 7.92 -4.49
N SER A 18 -15.36 8.98 -5.30
CA SER A 18 -15.64 8.88 -6.73
C SER A 18 -14.55 8.07 -7.44
N GLU A 19 -14.83 7.58 -8.65
CA GLU A 19 -13.86 6.85 -9.46
C GLU A 19 -12.58 7.66 -9.73
N ALA A 20 -12.72 8.95 -10.02
CA ALA A 20 -11.58 9.84 -10.25
C ALA A 20 -10.72 10.02 -9.00
N GLU A 21 -11.33 10.11 -7.82
CA GLU A 21 -10.62 10.19 -6.53
C GLU A 21 -9.94 8.86 -6.19
N ALA A 22 -10.64 7.74 -6.38
CA ALA A 22 -10.09 6.40 -6.19
C ALA A 22 -8.86 6.19 -7.10
N ALA A 23 -8.92 6.61 -8.37
CA ALA A 23 -7.79 6.53 -9.29
C ALA A 23 -6.60 7.40 -8.84
N ARG A 24 -6.85 8.60 -8.29
CA ARG A 24 -5.78 9.44 -7.72
C ARG A 24 -5.15 8.82 -6.47
N ALA A 25 -5.97 8.23 -5.59
CA ALA A 25 -5.50 7.51 -4.43
C ALA A 25 -4.68 6.27 -4.81
N ALA A 26 -5.13 5.49 -5.79
CA ALA A 26 -4.44 4.29 -6.29
C ALA A 26 -3.05 4.64 -6.84
N ARG A 27 -2.95 5.65 -7.72
CA ARG A 27 -1.66 6.10 -8.26
C ARG A 27 -0.70 6.57 -7.16
N ALA A 28 -1.21 7.32 -6.19
CA ALA A 28 -0.39 7.79 -5.06
C ALA A 28 0.08 6.64 -4.16
N PHE A 29 -0.78 5.65 -3.95
CA PHE A 29 -0.45 4.43 -3.22
C PHE A 29 0.66 3.63 -3.92
N GLU A 30 0.52 3.38 -5.23
CA GLU A 30 1.51 2.60 -6.01
C GLU A 30 2.88 3.28 -6.00
N ALA A 31 2.91 4.60 -6.22
CA ALA A 31 4.15 5.37 -6.22
C ALA A 31 4.84 5.38 -4.84
N GLU A 32 4.09 5.57 -3.76
CA GLU A 32 4.65 5.56 -2.40
C GLU A 32 5.14 4.16 -2.01
N LEU A 33 4.38 3.11 -2.35
CA LEU A 33 4.78 1.74 -2.04
C LEU A 33 6.05 1.35 -2.79
N ALA A 34 6.15 1.68 -4.08
CA ALA A 34 7.37 1.47 -4.86
C ALA A 34 8.56 2.17 -4.21
N ALA A 35 8.43 3.46 -3.87
CA ALA A 35 9.50 4.21 -3.21
C ALA A 35 9.89 3.63 -1.84
N LEU A 36 8.92 3.14 -1.06
CA LEU A 36 9.18 2.50 0.23
C LEU A 36 9.94 1.17 0.07
N LEU A 37 9.54 0.34 -0.90
CA LEU A 37 10.19 -0.93 -1.18
C LEU A 37 11.59 -0.75 -1.78
N GLU A 38 11.81 0.27 -2.62
CA GLU A 38 13.15 0.61 -3.12
C GLU A 38 14.08 1.05 -1.98
N ARG A 39 13.56 1.79 -1.00
CA ARG A 39 14.34 2.32 0.13
C ARG A 39 14.61 1.30 1.22
N HIS A 40 13.65 0.41 1.50
CA HIS A 40 13.69 -0.47 2.67
C HIS A 40 13.70 -1.95 2.33
N GLY A 41 13.42 -2.32 1.07
CA GLY A 41 13.12 -3.69 0.69
C GLY A 41 11.81 -4.19 1.30
N LEU A 42 11.53 -5.48 1.10
CA LEU A 42 10.53 -6.15 1.93
C LEU A 42 11.08 -6.37 3.34
N PRO A 43 10.27 -6.24 4.39
CA PRO A 43 10.68 -6.59 5.74
C PRO A 43 11.18 -8.04 5.82
N PRO A 44 12.25 -8.30 6.59
CA PRO A 44 12.80 -9.64 6.71
C PRO A 44 11.76 -10.61 7.31
N GLY A 45 11.64 -11.79 6.69
CA GLY A 45 10.65 -12.79 7.11
C GLY A 45 9.30 -12.69 6.42
N THR A 46 9.07 -11.69 5.56
CA THR A 46 7.86 -11.62 4.72
C THR A 46 7.83 -12.80 3.75
N ARG A 47 6.83 -13.67 3.85
CA ARG A 47 6.59 -14.77 2.91
C ARG A 47 5.49 -14.38 1.92
N PRO A 48 5.44 -15.02 0.74
CA PRO A 48 4.35 -14.79 -0.21
C PRO A 48 2.95 -14.95 0.40
N ALA A 49 2.76 -15.93 1.30
CA ALA A 49 1.50 -16.14 2.01
C ALA A 49 1.08 -14.95 2.90
N ASP A 50 2.05 -14.19 3.42
CA ASP A 50 1.78 -12.99 4.23
C ASP A 50 1.27 -11.84 3.34
N LEU A 51 1.39 -11.96 2.00
CA LEU A 51 0.91 -11.00 1.00
C LEU A 51 -0.46 -11.37 0.39
N GLU A 52 -0.95 -12.60 0.60
CA GLU A 52 -2.19 -13.07 -0.03
C GLU A 52 -3.44 -12.35 0.50
N ARG A 53 -3.49 -12.09 1.81
CA ARG A 53 -4.55 -11.32 2.46
C ARG A 53 -3.99 -10.51 3.61
N ILE A 54 -3.91 -9.20 3.42
CA ILE A 54 -3.45 -8.27 4.44
C ILE A 54 -4.63 -7.47 4.95
N ASP A 55 -4.94 -7.64 6.24
CA ASP A 55 -5.85 -6.75 6.96
C ASP A 55 -5.04 -5.60 7.57
N LEU A 56 -5.29 -4.39 7.06
CA LEU A 56 -4.69 -3.15 7.55
C LEU A 56 -5.46 -2.56 8.74
N GLY A 57 -6.57 -3.19 9.14
CA GLY A 57 -7.48 -2.70 10.17
C GLY A 57 -8.15 -1.40 9.75
N ARG A 58 -8.12 -0.41 10.63
CA ARG A 58 -8.68 0.92 10.36
C ARG A 58 -7.57 1.85 9.89
N LEU A 59 -7.70 2.31 8.66
CA LEU A 59 -6.85 3.40 8.16
C LEU A 59 -7.24 4.69 8.88
N PRO A 60 -6.26 5.54 9.24
CA PRO A 60 -6.55 6.83 9.84
C PRO A 60 -7.42 7.66 8.88
N VAL A 61 -8.67 7.86 9.27
CA VAL A 61 -9.62 8.70 8.55
C VAL A 61 -9.18 10.14 8.78
N GLY A 62 -8.58 10.77 7.78
CA GLY A 62 -8.02 12.12 7.95
C GLY A 62 -7.05 12.59 6.88
N ALA A 63 -6.70 11.74 5.91
CA ALA A 63 -5.99 12.18 4.72
C ALA A 63 -6.93 13.07 3.88
N GLY A 64 -6.85 14.39 4.08
CA GLY A 64 -7.75 15.38 3.48
C GLY A 64 -7.78 15.40 1.94
N THR A 65 -6.91 14.65 1.27
CA THR A 65 -6.95 14.44 -0.18
C THR A 65 -6.81 12.94 -0.54
N PRO A 66 -7.34 12.50 -1.70
CA PRO A 66 -7.19 11.11 -2.14
C PRO A 66 -5.72 10.66 -2.25
N GLU A 67 -4.82 11.55 -2.67
CA GLU A 67 -3.39 11.25 -2.77
C GLU A 67 -2.75 11.03 -1.41
N ALA A 68 -3.13 11.83 -0.41
CA ALA A 68 -2.67 11.62 0.96
C ALA A 68 -3.17 10.28 1.50
N MET A 69 -4.39 9.87 1.13
CA MET A 69 -4.94 8.59 1.55
C MET A 69 -4.17 7.43 0.93
N GLY A 70 -3.84 7.51 -0.35
CA GLY A 70 -2.99 6.53 -1.04
C GLY A 70 -1.61 6.36 -0.38
N ARG A 71 -0.94 7.48 -0.05
CA ARG A 71 0.36 7.44 0.63
C ARG A 71 0.27 6.80 2.02
N GLU A 72 -0.74 7.17 2.81
CA GLU A 72 -0.93 6.60 4.15
C GLU A 72 -1.27 5.11 4.11
N LEU A 73 -2.04 4.67 3.11
CA LEU A 73 -2.32 3.26 2.85
C LEU A 73 -1.02 2.47 2.58
N ALA A 74 -0.12 2.99 1.74
CA ALA A 74 1.17 2.35 1.43
C ALA A 74 2.06 2.21 2.67
N ARG A 75 2.10 3.26 3.50
CA ARG A 75 2.86 3.24 4.77
C ARG A 75 2.25 2.28 5.77
N ALA A 76 0.93 2.22 5.88
CA ALA A 76 0.24 1.27 6.75
C ALA A 76 0.52 -0.18 6.33
N LEU A 77 0.53 -0.44 5.02
CA LEU A 77 0.88 -1.74 4.46
C LEU A 77 2.30 -2.17 4.84
N LEU A 78 3.30 -1.32 4.60
CA LEU A 78 4.68 -1.67 4.93
C LEU A 78 4.87 -1.89 6.44
N ARG A 79 4.25 -1.05 7.29
CA ARG A 79 4.27 -1.25 8.75
C ARG A 79 3.65 -2.58 9.16
N ARG A 80 2.58 -3.01 8.47
CA ARG A 80 1.89 -4.27 8.78
C ARG A 80 2.71 -5.51 8.39
N LEU A 81 3.55 -5.39 7.35
CA LEU A 81 4.47 -6.42 6.88
C LEU A 81 5.76 -6.49 7.68
N GLY A 82 6.11 -5.42 8.41
CA GLY A 82 7.20 -5.42 9.37
C GLY A 82 6.90 -6.31 10.59
N PRO A 83 7.94 -6.70 11.35
CA PRO A 83 7.77 -7.36 12.65
C PRO A 83 7.01 -6.49 13.65
#